data_AF-A0A1I1L653-F1
#
_entry.id   AF-A0A1I1L653-F1
#
_cell.length_a   1.000
_cell.length_b   1.000
_cell.length_c   1.000
_cell.angle_alpha   90.00
_cell.angle_beta   90.00
_cell.angle_gamma   90.00
#
_symmetry.space_group_name_H-M   'P 1'
#
loop_
_entity.id
_entity.type
_entity.pdbx_description
1 polymer ?
#
loop_
_entity_poly.entity_id
_entity_poly.type
_entity_poly.pdbx_seq_one_letter_code
_entity_poly.pdbx_strand_id
1 'polypeptide(L)'
;MDNENEELVNRSLYKRIKSMNRAEMENFVRNVFNQGYERAEEETHSIDYDSLRADLSRIKGIGESRLNEIMTVIDKHIGNNIDDKGG
;
A
#
# COMPACT_ATOMS: atom_id res chain seq x y z
N MET A 1 -10.16 -17.32 -8.03
CA MET A 1 -10.82 -18.09 -6.95
C MET A 1 -9.75 -18.27 -5.90
N ASP A 2 -9.51 -17.22 -5.14
CA ASP A 2 -8.44 -17.18 -4.17
C ASP A 2 -8.84 -18.05 -2.97
N ASN A 3 -7.87 -18.81 -2.49
CA ASN A 3 -8.08 -19.95 -1.63
C ASN A 3 -8.41 -19.45 -0.20
N GLU A 4 -9.70 -19.29 0.12
CA GLU A 4 -10.22 -18.84 1.44
C GLU A 4 -9.92 -19.79 2.63
N ASN A 5 -8.99 -20.73 2.51
CA ASN A 5 -8.72 -21.76 3.53
C ASN A 5 -7.23 -21.95 3.87
N GLU A 6 -6.34 -20.99 3.58
CA GLU A 6 -5.01 -21.02 4.19
C GLU A 6 -5.08 -20.52 5.64
N GLU A 7 -5.04 -21.46 6.57
CA GLU A 7 -4.91 -21.17 8.00
C GLU A 7 -3.54 -20.50 8.25
N LEU A 8 -3.53 -19.16 8.26
CA LEU A 8 -2.33 -18.34 8.48
C LEU A 8 -1.55 -18.76 9.74
N VAL A 9 -2.28 -19.23 10.76
CA VAL A 9 -1.71 -19.78 12.00
C VAL A 9 -1.97 -21.27 12.07
N ASN A 10 -1.18 -22.04 11.35
CA ASN A 10 -1.22 -23.49 11.45
C ASN A 10 -0.84 -24.00 12.86
N ARG A 11 -1.13 -25.28 13.12
CA ARG A 11 -0.93 -25.92 14.43
C ARG A 11 0.50 -25.79 14.99
N SER A 12 1.53 -25.79 14.15
CA SER A 12 2.92 -25.68 14.61
C SER A 12 3.24 -24.24 15.05
N LEU A 13 2.80 -23.25 14.27
CA LEU A 13 2.94 -21.84 14.60
C LEU A 13 2.16 -21.47 15.88
N TYR A 14 0.93 -21.97 16.02
CA TYR A 14 0.14 -21.76 17.24
C TYR A 14 0.87 -22.26 18.49
N LYS A 15 1.41 -23.48 18.46
CA LYS A 15 2.16 -24.05 19.59
C LYS A 15 3.38 -23.21 19.93
N ARG A 16 4.09 -22.70 18.91
CA ARG A 16 5.25 -21.83 19.09
C ARG A 16 4.86 -20.52 19.75
N ILE A 17 3.80 -19.85 19.27
CA ILE A 17 3.29 -18.60 19.86
C ILE A 17 2.88 -18.84 21.32
N LYS A 18 2.17 -19.93 21.59
CA LYS A 18 1.73 -20.29 22.94
C LYS A 18 2.88 -20.55 23.92
N SER A 19 4.03 -21.03 23.45
CA SER A 19 5.19 -21.30 24.30
C SER A 19 6.09 -20.09 24.55
N MET A 20 5.83 -18.95 23.91
CA MET A 20 6.68 -17.75 24.04
C MET A 20 6.63 -17.20 25.46
N ASN A 21 7.80 -16.82 25.98
CA ASN A 21 7.88 -16.00 27.18
C ASN A 21 7.51 -14.54 26.89
N ARG A 22 7.42 -13.71 27.93
CA ARG A 22 6.99 -12.30 27.82
C ARG A 22 7.82 -11.49 26.83
N ALA A 23 9.14 -11.64 26.83
CA ALA A 23 10.02 -10.90 25.92
C ALA A 23 9.87 -11.37 24.47
N GLU A 24 9.75 -12.68 24.25
CA GLU A 24 9.50 -13.25 22.92
C GLU A 24 8.15 -12.80 22.36
N MET A 25 7.11 -12.77 23.20
CA MET A 25 5.78 -12.32 22.79
C MET A 25 5.74 -10.82 22.50
N GLU A 26 6.43 -9.99 23.28
CA GLU A 26 6.55 -8.55 23.00
C GLU A 26 7.20 -8.29 21.64
N ASN A 27 8.31 -8.99 21.34
CA ASN A 27 8.98 -8.89 20.05
C ASN A 27 8.09 -9.40 18.90
N PHE A 28 7.38 -10.50 19.11
CA PHE A 28 6.44 -11.04 18.12
C PHE A 28 5.37 -10.01 17.74
N VAL A 29 4.72 -9.38 18.72
CA VAL A 29 3.67 -8.37 18.48
C VAL A 29 4.24 -7.15 17.74
N ARG A 30 5.40 -6.64 18.18
CA ARG A 30 6.07 -5.51 17.49
C ARG A 30 6.38 -5.84 16.03
N ASN A 31 6.88 -7.03 15.76
CA ASN A 31 7.23 -7.46 14.41
C ASN A 31 6.00 -7.63 13.53
N VAL A 32 4.89 -8.18 14.05
CA VAL A 32 3.63 -8.28 13.29
C VAL A 32 3.10 -6.89 12.95
N PHE A 33 3.14 -5.96 13.90
CA PHE A 33 2.73 -4.57 13.65
C PHE A 33 3.61 -3.90 12.60
N ASN A 34 4.94 -3.99 12.73
CA ASN A 34 5.88 -3.39 11.78
C ASN A 34 5.72 -3.97 10.38
N GLN A 35 5.56 -5.29 10.24
CA GLN A 35 5.30 -5.92 8.94
C GLN A 35 4.01 -5.42 8.30
N GLY A 36 2.95 -5.23 9.10
CA GLY A 36 1.70 -4.65 8.62
C GLY A 36 1.86 -3.19 8.19
N TYR A 37 2.61 -2.40 8.96
CA TYR A 37 2.90 -1.00 8.65
C TYR A 37 3.77 -0.84 7.40
N GLU A 38 4.89 -1.57 7.32
CA GLU A 38 5.80 -1.56 6.17
C GLU A 38 5.06 -1.99 4.90
N ARG A 39 4.24 -3.04 4.99
CA ARG A 39 3.41 -3.47 3.86
C ARG A 39 2.40 -2.41 3.45
N ALA A 40 1.78 -1.72 4.41
CA ALA A 40 0.87 -0.63 4.10
C ALA A 40 1.61 0.54 3.44
N GLU A 41 2.78 0.93 3.93
CA GLU A 41 3.65 1.96 3.32
C GLU A 41 4.08 1.56 1.89
N GLU A 42 4.49 0.31 1.68
CA GLU A 42 4.83 -0.23 0.36
C GLU A 42 3.60 -0.30 -0.57
N GLU A 43 2.40 -0.52 -0.06
CA GLU A 43 1.18 -0.49 -0.87
C GLU A 43 0.73 0.96 -1.11
N THR A 44 1.05 1.90 -0.22
CA THR A 44 0.88 3.35 -0.40
C THR A 44 2.12 3.97 -1.06
N HIS A 45 2.43 3.59 -2.29
CA HIS A 45 3.33 4.40 -3.11
C HIS A 45 2.65 5.74 -3.41
N SER A 46 2.91 6.74 -2.56
CA SER A 46 2.47 8.11 -2.81
C SER A 46 3.12 8.59 -4.11
N ILE A 47 2.29 8.88 -5.10
CA ILE A 47 2.76 9.45 -6.36
C ILE A 47 2.97 10.94 -6.13
N ASP A 48 4.19 11.41 -6.31
CA ASP A 48 4.49 12.84 -6.35
C ASP A 48 3.95 13.43 -7.67
N TYR A 49 2.78 14.06 -7.56
CA TYR A 49 2.07 14.67 -8.68
C TYR A 49 2.82 15.82 -9.33
N ASP A 50 3.62 16.56 -8.56
CA ASP A 50 4.40 17.69 -9.09
C ASP A 50 5.54 17.18 -9.96
N SER A 51 6.27 16.16 -9.48
CA SER A 51 7.31 15.48 -10.26
C SER A 51 6.74 14.81 -11.52
N LEU A 52 5.61 14.11 -11.39
CA LEU A 52 4.91 13.50 -12.53
C LEU A 52 4.53 14.55 -13.58
N ARG A 53 4.02 15.71 -13.15
CA ARG A 53 3.65 16.81 -14.05
C ARG A 53 4.86 17.39 -14.77
N ALA A 54 5.93 17.62 -14.02
CA ALA A 54 7.17 18.16 -14.57
C ALA A 54 7.75 17.23 -15.64
N ASP A 55 7.76 15.92 -15.41
CA ASP A 55 8.27 14.95 -16.36
C ASP A 55 7.38 14.82 -17.61
N LEU A 56 6.05 14.79 -17.45
CA LEU A 56 5.13 14.79 -18.58
C LEU A 56 5.24 16.05 -19.44
N SER A 57 5.46 17.22 -18.83
CA SER A 57 5.62 18.49 -19.55
C SER A 57 6.87 18.56 -20.43
N ARG A 58 7.88 17.73 -20.14
CA ARG A 58 9.13 17.66 -20.91
C ARG A 58 8.99 16.80 -22.18
N ILE A 59 7.91 16.03 -22.30
CA ILE A 59 7.68 15.16 -23.45
C ILE A 59 7.30 16.00 -24.67
N LYS A 60 8.10 15.88 -25.73
CA LYS A 60 7.86 16.58 -27.00
C LYS A 60 6.48 16.24 -27.55
N GLY A 61 5.67 17.28 -27.79
CA GLY A 61 4.30 17.13 -28.31
C GLY A 61 3.22 17.17 -27.23
N ILE A 62 3.58 17.19 -25.94
CA ILE A 62 2.65 17.41 -24.84
C ILE A 62 2.71 18.89 -24.44
N GLY A 63 1.83 19.69 -25.02
CA GLY A 63 1.57 21.06 -24.56
C GLY A 63 0.65 21.08 -23.34
N GLU A 64 0.48 22.26 -22.75
CA GLU A 64 -0.26 22.46 -21.50
C GLU A 64 -1.69 21.90 -21.52
N SER A 65 -2.43 22.09 -22.61
CA SER A 65 -3.79 21.55 -22.77
C SER A 65 -3.81 20.02 -22.72
N ARG A 66 -2.88 19.35 -23.42
CA ARG A 66 -2.79 17.89 -23.41
C ARG A 66 -2.29 17.37 -22.06
N LEU A 67 -1.35 18.08 -21.43
CA LEU A 67 -0.87 17.77 -20.09
C LEU A 67 -2.01 17.76 -19.06
N ASN A 68 -2.87 18.79 -19.10
CA ASN A 68 -4.01 18.90 -18.19
C ASN A 68 -5.03 17.77 -18.39
N GLU A 69 -5.33 17.41 -19.65
CA GLU A 69 -6.17 16.25 -19.96
C GLU A 69 -5.58 14.95 -19.39
N ILE A 70 -4.28 14.72 -19.60
CA ILE A 70 -3.59 13.52 -19.11
C ILE A 70 -3.65 13.45 -17.59
N MET A 71 -3.34 14.55 -16.89
CA MET A 71 -3.41 14.57 -15.42
C MET A 71 -4.82 14.32 -14.90
N THR A 72 -5.85 14.85 -15.58
CA THR A 72 -7.25 14.59 -15.21
C THR A 72 -7.61 13.10 -15.34
N VAL A 73 -7.11 12.42 -16.39
CA VAL A 73 -7.32 10.98 -16.57
C VAL A 73 -6.58 10.19 -15.49
N ILE A 74 -5.34 10.58 -15.16
CA ILE A 74 -4.54 9.97 -14.11
C ILE A 74 -5.24 10.11 -12.75
N ASP A 75 -5.70 11.31 -12.40
CA ASP A 75 -6.47 11.58 -11.18
C ASP A 75 -7.72 10.73 -11.09
N LYS A 76 -8.46 10.57 -12.20
CA LYS A 76 -9.64 9.70 -12.23
C LYS A 76 -9.30 8.24 -11.94
N HIS A 77 -8.15 7.74 -12.39
CA HIS A 77 -7.76 6.34 -12.19
C HIS A 77 -7.09 6.08 -10.84
N ILE A 78 -6.41 7.08 -10.26
CA ILE A 78 -5.76 6.99 -8.95
C ILE A 78 -6.73 7.35 -7.81
N GLY A 79 -7.54 8.41 -7.98
CA GLY A 79 -8.51 8.91 -7.02
C GLY A 79 -9.69 7.98 -6.72
N ASN A 80 -9.98 7.01 -7.60
CA ASN A 80 -10.92 5.91 -7.29
C ASN A 80 -10.46 4.99 -6.14
N ASN A 81 -9.26 5.20 -5.58
CA ASN A 81 -8.79 4.53 -4.36
C ASN A 81 -8.86 5.42 -3.10
N ILE A 82 -9.38 6.66 -3.18
CA ILE A 82 -9.40 7.63 -2.06
C ILE A 82 -10.83 8.05 -1.64
N ASP A 83 -11.87 7.61 -2.35
CA ASP A 83 -13.27 8.02 -2.06
C ASP A 83 -14.04 7.08 -1.09
N ASP A 84 -13.37 6.21 -0.33
CA ASP A 84 -14.05 5.46 0.75
C ASP A 84 -13.14 5.31 1.97
N LYS A 85 -13.03 6.35 2.80
CA LYS A 85 -13.09 6.30 4.28
C LYS A 85 -13.25 7.72 4.84
N GLY A 86 -14.49 8.10 5.13
CA GLY A 86 -14.79 9.37 5.78
C GLY A 86 -16.26 9.53 6.14
N GLY A 87 -16.82 8.55 6.86
CA GLY A 87 -18.11 8.61 7.55
C GLY A 87 -17.93 8.20 9.00
#